data_AF-F8PXM4-F1
#
_entry.id   AF-F8PXM4-F1
#
_cell.length_a   1.000
_cell.length_b   1.000
_cell.length_c   1.000
_cell.angle_alpha   90.00
_cell.angle_beta   90.00
_cell.angle_gamma   90.00
#
_symmetry.space_group_name_H-M   'P 1'
#
loop_
_entity.id
_entity.type
_entity.pdbx_description
1 polymer ?
#
loop_
_entity_poly.entity_id
_entity_poly.type
_entity_poly.pdbx_seq_one_letter_code
_entity_poly.pdbx_strand_id
1 'polypeptide(L)'
;MVGKRTFVGWPFLQEGFVVAVSDSLFKYEQMIVVPGSAPKIISNPHAQYALSHWKAKAERIEHMYSKKCGVITGDIDVLVHVRPLKGLKRLETGAFVKDYEDAEKELEQAAQMVLSEVASEDPRFLERDPPPLSEEFPEGSKIFFLGEHAYGVAAKVSATDENTLSIILAFYPSDKAEKDKYRAIVENRASLQYFPSYKAAEMLRISGRALAKITSSFMVLTADSQKSNLGLSLKFEAKSLKVIDYSRKDGRFWEYSEKTVDLIRDYKVICQVARSFVYIL
;
A
#
# COMPACT_ATOMS: atom_id res chain seq x y z
N MET A 1 -9.93 -28.64 -4.88
CA MET A 1 -9.66 -27.20 -5.05
C MET A 1 -8.37 -26.81 -4.34
N VAL A 2 -8.16 -27.24 -3.09
CA VAL A 2 -6.89 -27.01 -2.36
C VAL A 2 -5.68 -27.54 -3.13
N GLY A 3 -4.61 -26.75 -3.15
CA GLY A 3 -3.34 -27.08 -3.83
C GLY A 3 -3.34 -26.85 -5.34
N LYS A 4 -4.38 -26.20 -5.88
CA LYS A 4 -4.52 -25.91 -7.31
C LYS A 4 -4.60 -24.42 -7.57
N ARG A 5 -4.23 -24.02 -8.80
CA ARG A 5 -4.49 -22.68 -9.34
C ARG A 5 -5.99 -22.49 -9.54
N THR A 6 -6.45 -21.26 -9.35
CA THR A 6 -7.84 -20.86 -9.55
C THR A 6 -7.90 -19.38 -9.90
N PHE A 7 -9.03 -18.91 -10.40
CA PHE A 7 -9.26 -17.52 -10.73
C PHE A 7 -10.33 -16.92 -9.82
N VAL A 8 -9.99 -15.80 -9.19
CA VAL A 8 -10.79 -15.09 -8.18
C VAL A 8 -11.10 -13.66 -8.59
N GLY A 9 -12.08 -13.02 -7.95
CA GLY A 9 -12.34 -11.59 -8.13
C GLY A 9 -13.21 -11.25 -9.34
N TRP A 10 -14.17 -12.13 -9.68
CA TRP A 10 -15.15 -11.86 -10.74
C TRP A 10 -15.77 -10.45 -10.59
N PRO A 11 -15.95 -9.67 -11.67
CA PRO A 11 -15.70 -10.02 -13.07
C PRO A 11 -14.25 -9.87 -13.52
N PHE A 12 -13.39 -9.21 -12.72
CA PHE A 12 -11.98 -8.97 -13.06
C PHE A 12 -11.10 -10.09 -12.50
N LEU A 13 -11.15 -11.24 -13.17
CA LEU A 13 -10.49 -12.46 -12.74
C LEU A 13 -8.98 -12.28 -12.60
N GLN A 14 -8.46 -12.70 -11.46
CA GLN A 14 -7.04 -12.77 -11.14
C GLN A 14 -6.68 -14.20 -10.75
N GLU A 15 -5.55 -14.68 -11.24
CA GLU A 15 -5.04 -16.00 -10.84
C GLU A 15 -4.63 -15.97 -9.36
N GLY A 16 -4.87 -17.08 -8.66
CA GLY A 16 -4.37 -17.31 -7.32
C GLY A 16 -4.26 -18.79 -7.01
N PHE A 17 -3.54 -19.10 -5.94
CA PHE A 17 -3.32 -20.46 -5.46
C PHE A 17 -4.20 -20.75 -4.25
N VAL A 18 -4.96 -21.84 -4.30
CA VAL A 18 -5.87 -22.23 -3.21
C VAL A 18 -5.08 -22.92 -2.10
N VAL A 19 -4.98 -22.27 -0.96
CA VAL A 19 -4.26 -22.79 0.22
C VAL A 19 -5.19 -23.60 1.13
N ALA A 20 -6.43 -23.14 1.24
CA ALA A 20 -7.42 -23.75 2.11
C ALA A 20 -8.83 -23.55 1.58
N VAL A 21 -9.74 -24.37 2.05
CA VAL A 21 -11.19 -24.18 1.89
C VAL A 21 -11.79 -24.27 3.29
N SER A 22 -12.72 -23.41 3.64
CA SER A 22 -13.40 -23.47 4.93
C SER A 22 -14.91 -23.48 4.75
N ASP A 23 -15.58 -24.31 5.54
CA ASP A 23 -17.01 -24.22 5.76
C ASP A 23 -17.29 -23.47 7.08
N SER A 24 -18.54 -23.48 7.52
CA SER A 24 -18.94 -22.81 8.77
C SER A 24 -18.30 -23.37 10.04
N LEU A 25 -17.73 -24.58 10.03
CA LEU A 25 -17.26 -25.33 11.21
C LEU A 25 -15.78 -25.74 11.14
N PHE A 26 -15.24 -25.98 9.95
CA PHE A 26 -13.94 -26.58 9.67
C PHE A 26 -13.20 -25.80 8.58
N LYS A 27 -11.88 -25.71 8.75
CA LYS A 27 -10.92 -25.28 7.73
C LYS A 27 -10.17 -26.50 7.21
N TYR A 28 -10.24 -26.73 5.91
CA TYR A 28 -9.54 -27.78 5.18
C TYR A 28 -8.25 -27.22 4.60
N GLU A 29 -7.12 -27.67 5.13
CA GLU A 29 -5.78 -27.25 4.72
C GLU A 29 -4.98 -28.45 4.23
N GLN A 30 -4.08 -28.19 3.28
CA GLN A 30 -3.14 -29.20 2.81
C GLN A 30 -1.89 -29.18 3.69
N MET A 31 -1.63 -30.27 4.41
CA MET A 31 -0.46 -30.39 5.28
C MET A 31 0.29 -31.69 5.00
N ILE A 32 1.61 -31.61 5.10
CA ILE A 32 2.50 -32.77 5.03
C ILE A 32 2.67 -33.30 6.45
N VAL A 33 1.91 -34.34 6.81
CA VAL A 33 1.92 -34.94 8.15
C VAL A 33 3.22 -35.72 8.41
N VAL A 34 3.85 -36.24 7.36
CA VAL A 34 5.10 -37.01 7.42
C VAL A 34 6.06 -36.48 6.36
N PRO A 35 7.31 -36.11 6.70
CA PRO A 35 8.30 -35.70 5.72
C PRO A 35 8.46 -36.76 4.62
N GLY A 36 8.23 -36.37 3.36
CA GLY A 36 8.31 -37.27 2.19
C GLY A 36 7.01 -37.99 1.79
N SER A 37 5.92 -37.82 2.55
CA SER A 37 4.59 -38.32 2.16
C SER A 37 3.89 -37.35 1.21
N ALA A 38 3.00 -37.90 0.36
CA ALA A 38 2.04 -37.09 -0.36
C ALA A 38 1.23 -36.21 0.63
N PRO A 39 0.98 -34.94 0.28
CA PRO A 39 0.25 -34.02 1.13
C PRO A 39 -1.19 -34.49 1.32
N LYS A 40 -1.67 -34.51 2.56
CA LYS A 40 -3.05 -34.90 2.90
C LYS A 40 -3.86 -33.67 3.29
N ILE A 41 -5.16 -33.71 3.00
CA ILE A 41 -6.09 -32.67 3.43
C ILE A 41 -6.50 -32.98 4.86
N ILE A 42 -6.24 -32.03 5.77
CA ILE A 42 -6.61 -32.12 7.19
C ILE A 42 -7.78 -31.18 7.43
N SER A 43 -8.76 -31.64 8.20
CA SER A 43 -9.85 -30.81 8.71
C SER A 43 -9.50 -30.28 10.09
N ASN A 44 -9.36 -28.97 10.20
CA ASN A 44 -9.11 -28.28 11.46
C ASN A 44 -10.40 -27.59 11.90
N PRO A 45 -11.01 -27.96 13.03
CA PRO A 45 -12.20 -27.27 13.52
C PRO A 45 -11.89 -25.81 13.85
N HIS A 46 -12.83 -24.92 13.54
CA HIS A 46 -12.72 -23.52 13.91
C HIS A 46 -12.79 -23.36 15.43
N ALA A 47 -11.94 -22.49 15.97
CA ALA A 47 -12.08 -22.04 17.35
C ALA A 47 -13.44 -21.32 17.52
N GLN A 48 -14.01 -21.33 18.73
CA GLN A 48 -15.36 -20.78 18.97
C GLN A 48 -15.51 -19.32 18.54
N TYR A 49 -14.47 -18.49 18.75
CA TYR A 49 -14.46 -17.10 18.29
C TYR A 49 -14.31 -16.97 16.77
N ALA A 50 -13.65 -17.93 16.11
CA ALA A 50 -13.42 -17.92 14.68
C ALA A 50 -14.69 -18.20 13.86
N LEU A 51 -15.69 -18.90 14.45
CA LEU A 51 -16.98 -19.16 13.82
C LEU A 51 -17.74 -17.86 13.48
N SER A 52 -17.80 -16.92 14.42
CA SER A 52 -18.46 -15.63 14.19
C SER A 52 -17.68 -14.76 13.20
N HIS A 53 -16.34 -14.81 13.23
CA HIS A 53 -15.51 -14.13 12.25
C HIS A 53 -15.68 -14.70 10.84
N TRP A 54 -15.81 -16.02 10.69
CA TRP A 54 -16.07 -16.66 9.41
C TRP A 54 -17.40 -16.20 8.83
N LYS A 55 -18.47 -16.21 9.64
CA LYS A 55 -19.78 -15.74 9.20
C LYS A 55 -19.76 -14.26 8.79
N ALA A 56 -19.12 -13.40 9.58
CA ALA A 56 -18.96 -11.99 9.25
C ALA A 56 -18.12 -11.75 7.98
N LYS A 57 -17.19 -12.66 7.63
CA LYS A 57 -16.44 -12.61 6.37
C LYS A 57 -17.33 -13.00 5.19
N ALA A 58 -18.10 -14.07 5.32
CA ALA A 58 -19.07 -14.50 4.31
C ALA A 58 -20.08 -13.37 3.98
N GLU A 59 -20.75 -12.80 4.99
CA GLU A 59 -21.70 -11.69 4.82
C GLU A 59 -21.05 -10.44 4.20
N ARG A 60 -19.77 -10.17 4.52
CA ARG A 60 -19.04 -9.04 3.92
C ARG A 60 -18.80 -9.25 2.43
N ILE A 61 -18.47 -10.47 2.02
CA ILE A 61 -18.25 -10.83 0.61
C ILE A 61 -19.56 -10.69 -0.16
N GLU A 62 -20.66 -11.25 0.36
CA GLU A 62 -21.99 -11.10 -0.22
C GLU A 62 -22.38 -9.62 -0.36
N HIS A 63 -22.22 -8.83 0.70
CA HIS A 63 -22.55 -7.40 0.69
C HIS A 63 -21.71 -6.63 -0.33
N MET A 64 -20.44 -6.97 -0.47
CA MET A 64 -19.54 -6.35 -1.46
C MET A 64 -20.04 -6.63 -2.88
N TYR A 65 -20.33 -7.89 -3.22
CA TYR A 65 -20.85 -8.27 -4.54
C TYR A 65 -22.23 -7.65 -4.82
N SER A 66 -23.12 -7.64 -3.83
CA SER A 66 -24.46 -7.07 -3.96
C SER A 66 -24.42 -5.55 -4.17
N LYS A 67 -23.71 -4.82 -3.32
CA LYS A 67 -23.72 -3.33 -3.33
C LYS A 67 -22.78 -2.71 -4.34
N LYS A 68 -21.60 -3.31 -4.59
CA LYS A 68 -20.61 -2.75 -5.51
C LYS A 68 -20.70 -3.34 -6.91
N CYS A 69 -21.03 -4.63 -7.04
CA CYS A 69 -21.02 -5.33 -8.32
C CYS A 69 -22.44 -5.62 -8.87
N GLY A 70 -23.49 -5.42 -8.06
CA GLY A 70 -24.87 -5.70 -8.47
C GLY A 70 -25.17 -7.19 -8.65
N VAL A 71 -24.41 -8.08 -8.00
CA VAL A 71 -24.56 -9.53 -8.10
C VAL A 71 -25.15 -10.10 -6.82
N ILE A 72 -26.18 -10.94 -6.98
CA ILE A 72 -26.75 -11.71 -5.89
C ILE A 72 -26.04 -13.07 -5.87
N THR A 73 -25.13 -13.26 -4.92
CA THR A 73 -24.38 -14.52 -4.79
C THR A 73 -25.20 -15.62 -4.12
N GLY A 74 -26.26 -15.26 -3.38
CA GLY A 74 -26.94 -16.15 -2.45
C GLY A 74 -26.11 -16.40 -1.19
N ASP A 75 -26.60 -17.30 -0.34
CA ASP A 75 -25.95 -17.69 0.90
C ASP A 75 -24.57 -18.31 0.61
N ILE A 76 -23.57 -17.93 1.40
CA ILE A 76 -22.19 -18.41 1.23
C ILE A 76 -21.90 -19.45 2.32
N ASP A 77 -21.96 -20.73 1.95
CA ASP A 77 -21.65 -21.84 2.85
C ASP A 77 -20.16 -22.21 2.89
N VAL A 78 -19.44 -21.87 1.81
CA VAL A 78 -18.03 -22.27 1.61
C VAL A 78 -17.20 -21.07 1.16
N LEU A 79 -16.12 -20.83 1.90
CA LEU A 79 -15.09 -19.85 1.57
C LEU A 79 -13.82 -20.54 1.08
N VAL A 80 -13.26 -20.02 -0.01
CA VAL A 80 -11.98 -20.44 -0.57
C VAL A 80 -10.94 -19.42 -0.17
N HIS A 81 -9.85 -19.90 0.43
CA HIS A 81 -8.71 -19.09 0.83
C HIS A 81 -7.63 -19.17 -0.24
N VAL A 82 -7.34 -18.04 -0.84
CA VAL A 82 -6.52 -17.94 -2.04
C VAL A 82 -5.39 -16.95 -1.82
N ARG A 83 -4.17 -17.35 -2.18
CA ARG A 83 -3.04 -16.44 -2.31
C ARG A 83 -3.02 -15.90 -3.73
N PRO A 84 -3.30 -14.60 -3.95
CA PRO A 84 -3.30 -14.04 -5.29
C PRO A 84 -1.90 -14.10 -5.91
N LEU A 85 -1.85 -14.23 -7.24
CA LEU A 85 -0.61 -14.19 -8.00
C LEU A 85 -0.02 -12.77 -7.95
N LYS A 86 1.21 -12.66 -7.46
CA LYS A 86 1.96 -11.40 -7.42
C LYS A 86 2.68 -11.13 -8.74
N GLY A 87 3.23 -12.19 -9.35
CA GLY A 87 3.94 -12.12 -10.62
C GLY A 87 4.80 -13.35 -10.86
N LEU A 88 5.91 -13.17 -11.57
CA LEU A 88 6.92 -14.21 -11.78
C LEU A 88 8.15 -13.89 -10.92
N LYS A 89 8.66 -14.89 -10.22
CA LYS A 89 9.92 -14.83 -9.50
C LYS A 89 10.99 -15.59 -10.29
N ARG A 90 12.16 -14.97 -10.42
CA ARG A 90 13.33 -15.60 -10.97
C ARG A 90 13.97 -16.51 -9.91
N LEU A 91 14.18 -17.77 -10.25
CA LEU A 91 14.94 -18.73 -9.46
C LEU A 91 16.45 -18.57 -9.70
N GLU A 92 17.27 -19.12 -8.81
CA GLU A 92 18.73 -19.15 -8.97
C GLU A 92 19.18 -19.83 -10.26
N THR A 93 18.39 -20.78 -10.75
CA THR A 93 18.60 -21.46 -12.03
C THR A 93 18.38 -20.56 -13.25
N GLY A 94 17.74 -19.40 -13.09
CA GLY A 94 17.33 -18.51 -14.19
C GLY A 94 15.90 -18.73 -14.68
N ALA A 95 15.19 -19.74 -14.16
CA ALA A 95 13.80 -20.00 -14.52
C ALA A 95 12.85 -18.95 -13.92
N PHE A 96 11.79 -18.61 -14.66
CA PHE A 96 10.69 -17.78 -14.16
C PHE A 96 9.52 -18.66 -13.74
N VAL A 97 9.22 -18.66 -12.43
CA VAL A 97 8.13 -19.43 -11.83
C VAL A 97 7.12 -18.48 -11.20
N LYS A 98 5.84 -18.87 -11.15
CA LYS A 98 4.79 -18.06 -10.52
C LYS A 98 5.06 -17.83 -9.04
N ASP A 99 4.98 -16.56 -8.64
CA ASP A 99 5.13 -16.08 -7.28
C ASP A 99 3.77 -15.67 -6.74
N TYR A 100 3.33 -16.34 -5.68
CA TYR A 100 2.07 -16.07 -4.99
C TYR A 100 2.34 -15.27 -3.72
N GLU A 101 1.39 -14.43 -3.32
CA GLU A 101 1.52 -13.64 -2.09
C GLU A 101 1.64 -14.51 -0.83
N ASP A 102 2.23 -13.95 0.23
CA ASP A 102 2.43 -14.62 1.51
C ASP A 102 1.11 -14.85 2.28
N ALA A 103 1.18 -15.66 3.35
CA ALA A 103 0.03 -15.99 4.20
C ALA A 103 -0.67 -14.76 4.81
N GLU A 104 0.04 -13.64 4.99
CA GLU A 104 -0.52 -12.41 5.54
C GLU A 104 -1.52 -11.71 4.59
N LYS A 105 -1.41 -11.96 3.29
CA LYS A 105 -2.26 -11.37 2.24
C LYS A 105 -3.18 -12.40 1.59
N GLU A 106 -3.54 -13.43 2.33
CA GLU A 106 -4.55 -14.41 1.93
C GLU A 106 -5.89 -13.69 1.70
N LEU A 107 -6.51 -13.97 0.55
CA LEU A 107 -7.82 -13.45 0.19
C LEU A 107 -8.87 -14.54 0.33
N GLU A 108 -10.02 -14.15 0.86
CA GLU A 108 -11.17 -15.02 1.03
C GLU A 108 -12.21 -14.72 -0.06
N GLN A 109 -12.70 -15.76 -0.73
CA GLN A 109 -13.72 -15.64 -1.76
C GLN A 109 -14.79 -16.71 -1.60
N ALA A 110 -16.02 -16.39 -2.01
CA ALA A 110 -17.10 -17.37 -2.04
C ALA A 110 -16.83 -18.42 -3.12
N ALA A 111 -16.97 -19.71 -2.80
CA ALA A 111 -16.66 -20.80 -3.74
C ALA A 111 -17.40 -20.68 -5.09
N GLN A 112 -18.63 -20.17 -5.07
CA GLN A 112 -19.46 -19.93 -6.27
C GLN A 112 -18.95 -18.81 -7.18
N MET A 113 -18.10 -17.91 -6.67
CA MET A 113 -17.51 -16.80 -7.44
C MET A 113 -16.10 -17.13 -7.95
N VAL A 114 -15.63 -18.35 -7.72
CA VAL A 114 -14.30 -18.81 -8.10
C VAL A 114 -14.40 -19.67 -9.36
N LEU A 115 -13.51 -19.41 -10.32
CA LEU A 115 -13.41 -20.20 -11.55
C LEU A 115 -12.17 -21.09 -11.52
N SER A 116 -12.30 -22.30 -12.03
CA SER A 116 -11.18 -23.25 -12.11
C SER A 116 -10.26 -22.95 -13.29
N GLU A 117 -10.85 -22.57 -14.43
CA GLU A 117 -10.14 -22.35 -15.69
C GLU A 117 -10.72 -21.12 -16.41
N VAL A 118 -9.89 -20.49 -17.24
CA VAL A 118 -10.25 -19.33 -18.06
C VAL A 118 -9.83 -19.62 -19.49
N ALA A 119 -10.65 -19.20 -20.47
CA ALA A 119 -10.40 -19.48 -21.88
C ALA A 119 -9.12 -18.82 -22.43
N SER A 120 -8.74 -17.66 -21.88
CA SER A 120 -7.51 -16.94 -22.23
C SER A 120 -6.72 -16.63 -20.97
N GLU A 121 -5.58 -17.30 -20.80
CA GLU A 121 -4.63 -16.96 -19.76
C GLU A 121 -3.85 -15.68 -20.14
N ASP A 122 -3.32 -14.99 -19.13
CA ASP A 122 -2.53 -13.80 -19.34
C ASP A 122 -1.08 -14.18 -19.72
N PRO A 123 -0.60 -13.81 -20.92
CA PRO A 123 0.72 -14.23 -21.40
C PRO A 123 1.87 -13.68 -20.53
N ARG A 124 1.63 -12.64 -19.72
CA ARG A 124 2.65 -12.03 -18.85
C ARG A 124 3.06 -12.95 -17.70
N PHE A 125 2.23 -13.93 -17.35
CA PHE A 125 2.47 -14.84 -16.23
C PHE A 125 2.80 -16.27 -16.68
N LEU A 126 3.14 -16.46 -17.96
CA LEU A 126 3.61 -17.75 -18.43
C LEU A 126 5.00 -18.04 -17.84
N GLU A 127 5.13 -19.21 -17.24
CA GLU A 127 6.41 -19.70 -16.71
C GLU A 127 7.37 -19.95 -17.87
N ARG A 128 8.65 -19.65 -17.64
CA ARG A 128 9.69 -19.79 -18.65
C ARG A 128 10.87 -20.55 -18.06
N ASP A 129 11.32 -21.54 -18.81
CA ASP A 129 12.56 -22.25 -18.53
C ASP A 129 13.76 -21.29 -18.57
N PRO A 130 14.87 -21.64 -17.89
CA PRO A 130 16.02 -20.77 -17.80
C PRO A 130 16.62 -20.54 -19.20
N PRO A 131 16.60 -19.29 -19.71
CA PRO A 131 17.26 -18.99 -20.97
C PRO A 131 18.78 -19.03 -20.81
N PRO A 132 19.54 -19.29 -21.89
CA PRO A 132 20.99 -19.12 -21.88
C PRO A 132 21.38 -17.69 -21.50
N LEU A 133 22.51 -17.53 -20.80
CA LEU A 133 22.96 -16.23 -20.31
C LEU A 133 23.18 -15.21 -21.44
N SER A 134 23.62 -15.67 -22.61
CA SER A 134 23.83 -14.85 -23.81
C SER A 134 22.53 -14.28 -24.41
N GLU A 135 21.42 -15.00 -24.28
CA GLU A 135 20.10 -14.53 -24.72
C GLU A 135 19.46 -13.61 -23.67
N GLU A 136 19.65 -13.93 -22.39
CA GLU A 136 19.11 -13.12 -21.29
C GLU A 136 19.81 -11.75 -21.18
N PHE A 137 21.13 -11.74 -21.31
CA PHE A 137 21.97 -10.55 -21.20
C PHE A 137 22.84 -10.39 -22.46
N PRO A 138 22.24 -9.90 -23.56
CA PRO A 138 22.99 -9.65 -24.78
C PRO A 138 24.04 -8.58 -24.57
N GLU A 139 25.11 -8.65 -25.36
CA GLU A 139 26.19 -7.66 -25.31
C GLU A 139 25.65 -6.23 -25.51
N GLY A 140 26.11 -5.34 -24.65
CA GLY A 140 25.69 -3.95 -24.63
C GLY A 140 24.33 -3.67 -23.99
N SER A 141 23.65 -4.68 -23.43
CA SER A 141 22.48 -4.48 -22.58
C SER A 141 22.82 -3.63 -21.35
N LYS A 142 21.85 -2.82 -20.92
CA LYS A 142 21.96 -1.94 -19.75
C LYS A 142 21.30 -2.65 -18.57
N ILE A 143 22.06 -2.83 -17.50
CA ILE A 143 21.64 -3.55 -16.29
C ILE A 143 21.96 -2.73 -15.04
N PHE A 144 21.45 -3.16 -13.90
CA PHE A 144 21.84 -2.61 -12.59
C PHE A 144 22.66 -3.63 -11.84
N PHE A 145 23.76 -3.19 -11.24
CA PHE A 145 24.59 -4.05 -10.40
C PHE A 145 24.06 -4.09 -8.97
N LEU A 146 23.91 -5.28 -8.39
CA LEU A 146 23.37 -5.48 -7.04
C LEU A 146 24.43 -6.01 -6.05
N GLY A 147 25.72 -5.97 -6.40
CA GLY A 147 26.79 -6.37 -5.49
C GLY A 147 27.18 -5.29 -4.48
N GLU A 148 27.81 -5.71 -3.39
CA GLU A 148 28.16 -4.86 -2.23
C GLU A 148 28.92 -3.59 -2.60
N HIS A 149 29.87 -3.68 -3.55
CA HIS A 149 30.75 -2.58 -3.90
C HIS A 149 30.09 -1.46 -4.72
N ALA A 150 28.96 -1.73 -5.39
CA ALA A 150 28.33 -0.75 -6.30
C ALA A 150 26.82 -0.99 -6.46
N TYR A 151 26.12 -1.22 -5.35
CA TYR A 151 24.69 -1.52 -5.34
C TYR A 151 23.85 -0.41 -6.00
N GLY A 152 23.04 -0.80 -6.97
CA GLY A 152 22.14 0.07 -7.74
C GLY A 152 22.82 0.91 -8.82
N VAL A 153 24.12 0.71 -9.10
CA VAL A 153 24.83 1.44 -10.15
C VAL A 153 24.48 0.88 -11.53
N ALA A 154 24.31 1.76 -12.50
CA ALA A 154 24.09 1.37 -13.88
C ALA A 154 25.35 0.70 -14.47
N ALA A 155 25.17 -0.47 -15.06
CA ALA A 155 26.21 -1.23 -15.72
C ALA A 155 25.83 -1.56 -17.16
N LYS A 156 26.83 -1.82 -17.99
CA LYS A 156 26.66 -2.32 -19.35
C LYS A 156 27.34 -3.67 -19.47
N VAL A 157 26.66 -4.64 -20.09
CA VAL A 157 27.25 -5.95 -20.38
C VAL A 157 28.30 -5.79 -21.47
N SER A 158 29.54 -6.21 -21.17
CA SER A 158 30.66 -6.14 -22.12
C SER A 158 30.84 -7.45 -22.88
N ALA A 159 30.81 -8.56 -22.17
CA ALA A 159 30.97 -9.89 -22.72
C ALA A 159 30.24 -10.89 -21.82
N THR A 160 29.65 -11.90 -22.45
CA THR A 160 28.94 -12.97 -21.77
C THR A 160 29.62 -14.29 -22.12
N ASP A 161 30.17 -14.96 -21.11
CA ASP A 161 30.69 -16.33 -21.22
C ASP A 161 29.61 -17.33 -20.77
N GLU A 162 29.83 -18.63 -20.91
CA GLU A 162 28.83 -19.66 -20.57
C GLU A 162 28.38 -19.58 -19.10
N ASN A 163 29.30 -19.20 -18.20
CA ASN A 163 29.04 -19.17 -16.75
C ASN A 163 29.34 -17.81 -16.09
N THR A 164 29.93 -16.84 -16.80
CA THR A 164 30.35 -15.57 -16.21
C THR A 164 29.93 -14.37 -17.04
N LEU A 165 29.50 -13.29 -16.35
CA LEU A 165 29.07 -12.04 -16.97
C LEU A 165 30.11 -10.96 -16.68
N SER A 166 30.74 -10.43 -17.74
CA SER A 166 31.66 -9.29 -17.63
C SER A 166 30.90 -7.98 -17.83
N ILE A 167 30.93 -7.12 -16.82
CA ILE A 167 30.17 -5.87 -16.78
C ILE A 167 31.08 -4.66 -16.63
N ILE A 168 30.69 -3.55 -17.27
CA ILE A 168 31.34 -2.25 -17.14
C ILE A 168 30.43 -1.37 -16.29
N LEU A 169 30.92 -0.92 -15.14
CA LEU A 169 30.21 -0.03 -14.24
C LEU A 169 30.43 1.43 -14.64
N ALA A 170 29.35 2.20 -14.69
CA ALA A 170 29.42 3.64 -14.94
C ALA A 170 29.31 4.39 -13.60
N PHE A 171 30.44 4.88 -13.09
CA PHE A 171 30.47 5.74 -11.90
C PHE A 171 30.42 7.21 -12.31
N TYR A 172 29.44 7.93 -11.79
CA TYR A 172 29.35 9.38 -11.94
C TYR A 172 29.82 10.06 -10.64
N PRO A 173 30.91 10.85 -10.65
CA PRO A 173 31.39 11.56 -9.47
C PRO A 173 30.35 12.54 -8.87
N SER A 174 29.40 13.00 -9.67
CA SER A 174 28.28 13.88 -9.26
C SER A 174 27.33 13.22 -8.27
N ASP A 175 27.10 11.90 -8.38
CA ASP A 175 26.07 11.19 -7.62
C ASP A 175 26.32 11.24 -6.11
N LYS A 176 27.60 11.21 -5.71
CA LYS A 176 27.97 11.31 -4.30
C LYS A 176 27.61 12.69 -3.73
N ALA A 177 27.95 13.75 -4.47
CA ALA A 177 27.64 15.12 -4.07
C ALA A 177 26.13 15.37 -4.02
N GLU A 178 25.35 14.79 -4.94
CA GLU A 178 23.89 14.87 -4.90
C GLU A 178 23.30 14.11 -3.71
N LYS A 179 23.73 12.87 -3.47
CA LYS A 179 23.30 12.07 -2.32
C LYS A 179 23.57 12.80 -1.00
N ASP A 180 24.73 13.43 -0.85
CA ASP A 180 25.09 14.19 0.34
C ASP A 180 24.18 15.42 0.53
N LYS A 181 23.85 16.14 -0.56
CA LYS A 181 22.88 17.25 -0.53
C LYS A 181 21.49 16.79 -0.10
N TYR A 182 20.99 15.70 -0.68
CA TYR A 182 19.66 15.18 -0.33
C TYR A 182 19.63 14.65 1.10
N ARG A 183 20.69 14.00 1.58
CA ARG A 183 20.81 13.54 2.96
C ARG A 183 20.69 14.70 3.94
N ALA A 184 21.40 15.81 3.71
CA ALA A 184 21.31 17.00 4.55
C ALA A 184 19.88 17.57 4.60
N ILE A 185 19.15 17.56 3.48
CA ILE A 185 17.74 18.00 3.45
C ILE A 185 16.84 17.07 4.28
N VAL A 186 17.05 15.76 4.21
CA VAL A 186 16.27 14.76 4.98
C VAL A 186 16.56 14.89 6.47
N GLU A 187 17.82 15.05 6.86
CA GLU A 187 18.23 15.28 8.26
C GLU A 187 17.59 16.56 8.81
N ASN A 188 17.59 17.65 8.03
CA ASN A 188 16.92 18.90 8.40
C ASN A 188 15.39 18.78 8.51
N ARG A 189 14.76 17.83 7.82
CA ARG A 189 13.32 17.56 7.98
C ARG A 189 13.04 16.72 9.21
N ALA A 190 13.90 15.77 9.53
CA ALA A 190 13.76 14.91 10.70
C ALA A 190 13.91 15.70 12.02
N SER A 191 14.64 16.82 12.00
CA SER A 191 14.80 17.70 13.16
C SER A 191 13.59 18.58 13.46
N LEU A 192 12.57 18.64 12.58
CA LEU A 192 11.38 19.45 12.82
C LEU A 192 10.56 18.89 14.00
N GLN A 193 10.39 19.71 15.03
CA GLN A 193 9.57 19.37 16.17
C GLN A 193 8.08 19.53 15.83
N TYR A 194 7.31 18.48 16.08
CA TYR A 194 5.85 18.47 15.96
C TYR A 194 5.21 18.48 17.34
N PHE A 195 4.16 19.27 17.49
CA PHE A 195 3.37 19.38 18.70
C PHE A 195 1.97 18.82 18.47
N PRO A 196 1.46 17.97 19.37
CA PRO A 196 0.08 17.54 19.33
C PRO A 196 -0.89 18.74 19.39
N SER A 197 -2.06 18.59 18.75
CA SER A 197 -3.08 19.64 18.65
C SER A 197 -3.45 20.32 19.98
N TYR A 198 -3.49 19.58 21.10
CA TYR A 198 -3.78 20.17 22.42
C TYR A 198 -2.65 21.10 22.90
N LYS A 199 -1.38 20.68 22.74
CA LYS A 199 -0.20 21.46 23.12
C LYS A 199 -0.04 22.69 22.22
N ALA A 200 -0.27 22.53 20.92
CA ALA A 200 -0.28 23.65 19.98
C ALA A 200 -1.38 24.68 20.33
N ALA A 201 -2.57 24.22 20.72
CA ALA A 201 -3.67 25.09 21.15
C ALA A 201 -3.33 25.86 22.44
N GLU A 202 -2.68 25.21 23.39
CA GLU A 202 -2.18 25.81 24.64
C GLU A 202 -1.12 26.89 24.37
N MET A 203 -0.11 26.58 23.54
CA MET A 203 0.93 27.53 23.12
C MET A 203 0.36 28.78 22.44
N LEU A 204 -0.70 28.61 21.63
CA LEU A 204 -1.37 29.69 20.92
C LEU A 204 -2.44 30.42 21.76
N ARG A 205 -2.74 29.90 22.96
CA ARG A 205 -3.84 30.35 23.84
C ARG A 205 -5.17 30.45 23.10
N ILE A 206 -5.53 29.40 22.35
CA ILE A 206 -6.81 29.28 21.64
C ILE A 206 -7.48 27.96 21.98
N SER A 207 -8.80 27.88 21.79
CA SER A 207 -9.51 26.60 21.98
C SER A 207 -9.11 25.60 20.88
N GLY A 208 -9.08 24.30 21.22
CA GLY A 208 -8.79 23.26 20.23
C GLY A 208 -9.76 23.26 19.04
N ARG A 209 -11.02 23.69 19.26
CA ARG A 209 -12.02 23.88 18.19
C ARG A 209 -11.65 25.04 17.25
N ALA A 210 -11.17 26.16 17.79
CA ALA A 210 -10.70 27.28 16.99
C ALA A 210 -9.46 26.90 16.17
N LEU A 211 -8.48 26.24 16.79
CA LEU A 211 -7.31 25.69 16.10
C LEU A 211 -7.74 24.76 14.95
N ALA A 212 -8.70 23.87 15.20
CA ALA A 212 -9.19 22.94 14.20
C ALA A 212 -9.86 23.63 13.02
N LYS A 213 -10.61 24.71 13.26
CA LYS A 213 -11.27 25.49 12.20
C LYS A 213 -10.28 26.33 11.38
N ILE A 214 -9.37 27.05 12.04
CA ILE A 214 -8.35 27.89 11.39
C ILE A 214 -7.42 27.03 10.52
N THR A 215 -7.01 25.86 11.02
CA THR A 215 -6.12 24.96 10.26
C THR A 215 -6.83 24.15 9.18
N SER A 216 -8.16 24.08 9.20
CA SER A 216 -8.96 23.47 8.13
C SER A 216 -9.36 24.49 7.07
N SER A 217 -10.06 24.06 6.01
CA SER A 217 -10.78 24.99 5.13
C SER A 217 -11.98 25.57 5.88
N PHE A 218 -12.05 26.90 5.96
CA PHE A 218 -13.13 27.63 6.61
C PHE A 218 -13.75 28.62 5.62
N MET A 219 -14.83 28.19 4.99
CA MET A 219 -15.55 28.98 3.99
C MET A 219 -16.53 29.93 4.67
N VAL A 220 -16.46 31.21 4.34
CA VAL A 220 -17.39 32.24 4.78
C VAL A 220 -18.10 32.83 3.56
N LEU A 221 -19.39 33.13 3.71
CA LEU A 221 -20.18 33.86 2.73
C LEU A 221 -20.03 35.35 3.00
N THR A 222 -19.49 36.08 2.02
CA THR A 222 -19.43 37.55 2.04
C THR A 222 -20.81 38.12 1.69
N ALA A 223 -21.06 39.40 2.03
CA ALA A 223 -22.30 40.10 1.70
C ALA A 223 -22.69 39.99 0.21
N ASP A 224 -21.71 39.89 -0.68
CA ASP A 224 -21.89 39.73 -2.13
C ASP A 224 -22.24 38.29 -2.56
N SER A 225 -22.64 37.42 -1.62
CA SER A 225 -22.90 35.98 -1.84
C SER A 225 -21.71 35.18 -2.39
N GLN A 226 -20.50 35.74 -2.37
CA GLN A 226 -19.26 35.07 -2.74
C GLN A 226 -18.74 34.22 -1.59
N LYS A 227 -18.22 33.03 -1.91
CA LYS A 227 -17.63 32.10 -0.93
C LYS A 227 -16.12 32.32 -0.85
N SER A 228 -15.64 32.83 0.27
CA SER A 228 -14.21 33.07 0.52
C SER A 228 -13.67 32.09 1.56
N ASN A 229 -12.53 31.46 1.28
CA ASN A 229 -11.86 30.59 2.25
C ASN A 229 -10.95 31.43 3.15
N LEU A 230 -11.28 31.50 4.44
CA LEU A 230 -10.46 32.17 5.45
C LEU A 230 -9.59 31.20 6.25
N GLY A 231 -9.74 29.89 6.02
CA GLY A 231 -8.95 28.87 6.70
C GLY A 231 -7.58 28.67 6.05
N LEU A 232 -6.55 28.47 6.87
CA LEU A 232 -5.17 28.21 6.43
C LEU A 232 -5.03 26.88 5.67
N SER A 233 -6.06 26.02 5.70
CA SER A 233 -6.16 24.83 4.84
C SER A 233 -4.93 23.91 4.95
N LEU A 234 -4.40 23.77 6.16
CA LEU A 234 -3.24 22.95 6.48
C LEU A 234 -3.63 21.47 6.67
N LYS A 235 -4.88 21.19 7.08
CA LYS A 235 -5.42 19.83 7.23
C LYS A 235 -6.72 19.61 6.47
N PHE A 236 -6.88 18.41 5.90
CA PHE A 236 -8.10 17.98 5.22
C PHE A 236 -8.48 16.55 5.64
N GLU A 237 -9.26 16.42 6.70
CA GLU A 237 -9.69 15.12 7.23
C GLU A 237 -10.51 14.31 6.21
N ALA A 238 -11.50 14.94 5.57
CA ALA A 238 -12.38 14.26 4.61
C ALA A 238 -11.66 13.75 3.35
N LYS A 239 -10.57 14.44 2.96
CA LYS A 239 -9.75 14.06 1.79
C LYS A 239 -8.52 13.24 2.17
N SER A 240 -8.29 13.01 3.46
CA SER A 240 -7.05 12.41 3.98
C SER A 240 -5.78 13.11 3.47
N LEU A 241 -5.80 14.45 3.35
CA LEU A 241 -4.66 15.26 2.90
C LEU A 241 -4.06 16.09 4.05
N LYS A 242 -2.76 16.33 3.95
CA LYS A 242 -1.98 17.16 4.87
C LYS A 242 -1.02 18.05 4.09
N VAL A 243 -0.74 19.23 4.62
CA VAL A 243 0.33 20.09 4.10
C VAL A 243 1.65 19.68 4.75
N ILE A 244 2.62 19.32 3.92
CA ILE A 244 3.96 18.87 4.32
C ILE A 244 4.67 19.99 5.10
N ASP A 245 5.49 19.63 6.09
CA ASP A 245 6.22 20.55 7.00
C ASP A 245 5.35 21.42 7.93
N TYR A 246 4.03 21.43 7.74
CA TYR A 246 3.08 22.16 8.58
C TYR A 246 2.24 21.24 9.46
N SER A 247 1.67 20.18 8.87
CA SER A 247 0.73 19.30 9.56
C SER A 247 1.09 17.83 9.38
N ARG A 248 0.85 17.06 10.44
CA ARG A 248 1.01 15.61 10.49
C ARG A 248 -0.21 15.00 11.17
N LYS A 249 -0.56 13.78 10.77
CA LYS A 249 -1.54 12.97 11.50
C LYS A 249 -0.80 11.77 12.07
N ASP A 250 -0.84 11.63 13.39
CA ASP A 250 -0.24 10.52 14.12
C ASP A 250 -1.39 9.69 14.73
N GLY A 251 -1.74 8.60 14.03
CA GLY A 251 -2.92 7.79 14.34
C GLY A 251 -4.20 8.61 14.38
N ARG A 252 -4.69 8.89 15.59
CA ARG A 252 -5.96 9.59 15.84
C ARG A 252 -5.83 11.11 15.94
N PHE A 253 -4.64 11.64 16.24
CA PHE A 253 -4.46 13.06 16.54
C PHE A 253 -3.72 13.80 15.43
N TRP A 254 -4.06 15.08 15.28
CA TRP A 254 -3.31 16.00 14.41
C TRP A 254 -2.19 16.64 15.21
N GLU A 255 -1.02 16.72 14.58
CA GLU A 255 0.16 17.41 15.06
C GLU A 255 0.53 18.55 14.11
N TYR A 256 1.11 19.59 14.68
CA TYR A 256 1.48 20.81 13.97
C TYR A 256 2.95 21.13 14.26
N SER A 257 3.69 21.52 13.22
CA SER A 257 5.07 21.97 13.37
C SER A 257 5.17 23.34 14.03
N GLU A 258 6.36 23.71 14.50
CA GLU A 258 6.66 25.06 14.98
C GLU A 258 6.30 26.15 13.96
N LYS A 259 6.60 25.93 12.67
CA LYS A 259 6.23 26.83 11.57
C LYS A 259 4.72 27.11 11.51
N THR A 260 3.91 26.11 11.84
CA THR A 260 2.45 26.27 11.88
C THR A 260 2.02 27.11 13.08
N VAL A 261 2.67 26.95 14.22
CA VAL A 261 2.41 27.76 15.41
C VAL A 261 2.74 29.22 15.11
N ASP A 262 3.88 29.51 14.48
CA ASP A 262 4.24 30.88 14.09
C ASP A 262 3.29 31.45 13.04
N LEU A 263 2.93 30.67 12.01
CA LEU A 263 1.96 31.10 11.01
C LEU A 263 0.59 31.45 11.63
N ILE A 264 0.11 30.66 12.60
CA ILE A 264 -1.15 30.95 13.29
C ILE A 264 -1.02 32.16 14.21
N ARG A 265 0.17 32.39 14.79
CA ARG A 265 0.45 33.59 15.58
C ARG A 265 0.34 34.85 14.70
N ASP A 266 0.93 34.83 13.52
CA ASP A 266 0.85 35.93 12.55
C ASP A 266 -0.59 36.14 12.07
N TYR A 267 -1.28 35.04 11.73
CA TYR A 267 -2.69 35.08 11.35
C TYR A 267 -3.59 35.71 12.43
N LYS A 268 -3.32 35.41 13.71
CA LYS A 268 -4.06 35.97 14.85
C LYS A 268 -3.87 37.49 14.95
N VAL A 269 -2.66 38.00 14.73
CA VAL A 269 -2.36 39.44 14.75
C VAL A 269 -3.11 40.15 13.63
N ILE A 270 -3.04 39.62 12.40
CA ILE A 270 -3.69 40.19 11.22
C ILE A 270 -5.22 40.24 11.41
N CYS A 271 -5.82 39.16 11.91
CA CYS A 271 -7.27 39.13 12.14
C CYS A 271 -7.72 39.99 13.34
N GLN A 272 -6.88 40.21 14.35
CA GLN A 272 -7.19 41.15 15.43
C GLN A 272 -7.19 42.61 14.95
N VAL A 273 -6.26 42.97 14.06
CA VAL A 273 -6.23 44.29 13.42
C VAL A 273 -7.45 44.50 12.51
N ALA A 274 -7.88 43.46 11.79
CA ALA A 274 -9.11 43.50 10.99
C ALA A 274 -10.38 43.70 11.84
N ARG A 275 -10.42 43.17 13.07
CA ARG A 275 -11.51 43.43 14.02
C ARG A 275 -11.62 44.90 14.41
N SER A 276 -10.52 45.64 14.48
CA SER A 276 -10.54 47.08 14.77
C SER A 276 -11.01 47.93 13.60
N PHE A 277 -10.82 47.47 12.35
CA PHE A 277 -11.32 48.17 11.16
C PHE A 277 -12.81 47.96 10.90
N VAL A 278 -13.38 46.82 11.32
CA VAL A 278 -14.81 46.51 11.14
C VAL A 278 -15.72 47.27 12.11
N TYR A 279 -15.19 47.90 13.16
CA TYR A 279 -15.95 48.75 14.09
C TYR A 279 -15.87 50.27 13.77
N ILE A 280 -15.26 50.68 12.65
CA ILE A 280 -15.14 52.09 12.21
C ILE A 280 -15.94 52.38 10.90
N LEU A 281 -16.83 51.46 10.50
CA LEU A 281 -17.88 51.70 9.50
C LEU A 281 -19.23 51.30 10.11
#